data_AF-A0A2V5LXU4-F1
#
_entry.id   AF-A0A2V5LXU4-F1
#
_cell.length_a   1.000
_cell.length_b   1.000
_cell.length_c   1.000
_cell.angle_alpha   90.00
_cell.angle_beta   90.00
_cell.angle_gamma   90.00
#
_symmetry.space_group_name_H-M   'P 1'
#
loop_
_entity.id
_entity.type
_entity.pdbx_description
1 polymer ?
#
loop_
_entity_poly.entity_id
_entity_poly.type
_entity_poly.pdbx_seq_one_letter_code
_entity_poly.pdbx_strand_id
1 'polypeptide(L)'
;MPAVVLITMLPFVWFGMVSAISFLETPLKFRAPGMTHALGVGIGRLVFKVLNLVEAAMAKRTKALSLTAVTHDGGTAVRAKVATTTHPAYISSEAVKVLALPIAGILIALGVAA
;
A
#
# COMPACT_ATOMS: atom_id res chain seq x y z
N MET A 1 4.13 20.80 -8.44
CA MET A 1 3.74 19.58 -9.21
C MET A 1 4.16 18.25 -8.57
N PRO A 2 5.37 18.03 -7.99
CA PRO A 2 5.72 16.72 -7.41
C PRO A 2 4.90 16.36 -6.14
N ALA A 3 4.47 17.36 -5.37
CA ALA A 3 3.71 17.13 -4.14
C ALA A 3 2.36 16.44 -4.39
N VAL A 4 1.61 16.87 -5.41
CA VAL A 4 0.31 16.26 -5.78
C VAL A 4 0.46 14.80 -6.20
N VAL A 5 1.51 14.50 -6.98
CA VAL A 5 1.84 13.13 -7.40
C VAL A 5 2.15 12.23 -6.19
N LEU A 6 2.96 12.72 -5.25
CA LEU A 6 3.29 11.94 -4.05
C LEU A 6 2.06 11.72 -3.15
N ILE A 7 1.20 12.72 -3.01
CA ILE A 7 -0.04 12.62 -2.21
C ILE A 7 -0.99 11.58 -2.82
N THR A 8 -1.09 11.48 -4.14
CA THR A 8 -1.93 10.46 -4.79
C THR A 8 -1.32 9.07 -4.75
N MET A 9 0.01 8.92 -4.85
CA MET A 9 0.67 7.61 -4.84
C MET A 9 0.71 6.95 -3.45
N LEU A 10 0.86 7.74 -2.38
CA LEU A 10 1.04 7.21 -1.03
C LEU A 10 -0.09 6.25 -0.58
N PRO A 11 -1.39 6.60 -0.68
CA PRO A 11 -2.50 5.73 -0.26
C PRO A 11 -2.48 4.33 -0.89
N PHE A 12 -1.99 4.20 -2.11
CA PHE A 12 -1.95 2.92 -2.78
C PHE A 12 -0.73 2.08 -2.42
N VAL A 13 0.41 2.70 -2.10
CA VAL A 13 1.53 1.99 -1.47
C VAL A 13 1.07 1.39 -0.15
N TRP A 14 0.32 2.16 0.64
CA TRP A 14 -0.33 1.65 1.86
C TRP A 14 -1.29 0.50 1.56
N PHE A 15 -2.19 0.66 0.59
CA PHE A 15 -3.11 -0.40 0.19
C PHE A 15 -2.37 -1.68 -0.22
N GLY A 16 -1.26 -1.57 -0.97
CA GLY A 16 -0.43 -2.71 -1.37
C GLY A 16 0.23 -3.44 -0.19
N MET A 17 0.71 -2.70 0.82
CA MET A 17 1.25 -3.30 2.04
C MET A 17 0.16 -4.05 2.82
N VAL A 18 -0.99 -3.42 3.03
CA VAL A 18 -2.13 -4.03 3.76
C VAL A 18 -2.59 -5.30 3.05
N SER A 19 -2.79 -5.24 1.74
CA SER A 19 -3.24 -6.40 0.96
C SER A 19 -2.19 -7.51 0.92
N ALA A 20 -0.89 -7.20 0.80
CA ALA A 20 0.16 -8.22 0.89
C ALA A 20 0.19 -8.93 2.26
N ILE A 21 0.05 -8.19 3.37
CA ILE A 21 0.01 -8.77 4.72
C ILE A 21 -1.23 -9.65 4.90
N SER A 22 -2.40 -9.17 4.49
CA SER A 22 -3.68 -9.87 4.66
C SER A 22 -3.79 -11.13 3.80
N PHE A 23 -3.36 -11.07 2.54
CA PHE A 23 -3.64 -12.12 1.56
C PHE A 23 -2.45 -13.06 1.31
N LEU A 24 -1.21 -12.61 1.49
CA LEU A 24 -0.03 -13.43 1.22
C LEU A 24 0.64 -13.88 2.53
N GLU A 25 0.99 -12.92 3.38
CA GLU A 25 1.75 -13.23 4.61
C GLU A 25 0.89 -14.00 5.63
N THR A 26 -0.35 -13.58 5.84
CA THR A 26 -1.25 -14.20 6.84
C THR A 26 -1.57 -15.66 6.52
N PRO A 27 -1.97 -16.03 5.30
CA PRO A 27 -2.21 -17.43 4.98
C PRO A 27 -0.92 -18.26 4.95
N LEU A 28 0.22 -17.69 4.55
CA LEU A 28 1.47 -18.44 4.43
C LEU A 28 2.12 -18.73 5.78
N LYS A 29 2.08 -17.78 6.75
CA LYS A 29 2.73 -17.98 8.05
C LYS A 29 2.12 -19.15 8.84
N PHE A 30 0.81 -19.36 8.74
CA PHE A 30 0.13 -20.47 9.43
C PHE A 30 0.37 -21.86 8.79
N ARG A 31 1.03 -21.91 7.63
CA ARG A 31 1.36 -23.17 6.94
C ARG A 31 2.78 -23.66 7.21
N ALA A 32 3.60 -22.87 7.89
CA ALA A 32 4.96 -23.29 8.23
C ALA A 32 4.94 -24.49 9.20
N PRO A 33 5.77 -25.53 8.99
CA PRO A 33 5.85 -26.65 9.92
C PRO A 33 6.27 -26.18 11.31
N GLY A 34 5.58 -26.66 12.35
CA GLY A 34 5.78 -26.22 13.73
C GLY A 34 5.13 -24.88 14.09
N MET A 35 4.33 -24.27 13.21
CA MET A 35 3.60 -23.05 13.53
C MET A 35 2.46 -23.32 14.52
N THR A 36 2.42 -22.57 15.62
CA THR A 36 1.31 -22.60 16.58
C THR A 36 0.45 -21.34 16.45
N HIS A 37 -0.82 -21.43 16.87
CA HIS A 37 -1.72 -20.28 16.83
C HIS A 37 -1.21 -19.11 17.68
N ALA A 38 -0.69 -19.39 18.87
CA ALA A 38 -0.10 -18.38 19.76
C ALA A 38 1.10 -17.66 19.11
N LEU A 39 1.96 -18.41 18.40
CA LEU A 39 3.10 -17.84 17.69
C LEU A 39 2.65 -16.97 16.51
N GLY A 40 1.68 -17.44 15.71
CA GLY A 40 1.14 -16.67 14.59
C GLY A 40 0.46 -15.36 14.99
N VAL A 41 -0.27 -15.35 16.12
CA VAL A 41 -0.82 -14.10 16.70
C VAL A 41 0.28 -13.19 17.23
N GLY A 42 1.34 -13.76 17.83
CA GLY A 42 2.54 -13.03 18.23
C GLY A 42 3.21 -12.30 17.07
N ILE A 43 3.42 -13.00 15.95
CA ILE A 43 3.97 -12.43 14.71
C ILE A 43 3.04 -11.36 14.14
N GLY A 44 1.72 -11.63 14.11
CA GLY A 44 0.72 -10.65 13.67
C GLY A 44 0.84 -9.31 14.42
N ARG A 45 0.96 -9.34 15.76
CA ARG A 45 1.12 -8.11 16.56
C ARG A 45 2.38 -7.33 16.20
N LEU A 46 3.49 -8.00 15.92
CA LEU A 46 4.75 -7.34 15.51
C LEU A 46 4.60 -6.68 14.14
N VAL A 47 4.01 -7.40 13.18
CA VAL A 47 3.79 -6.91 11.82
C VAL A 47 2.87 -5.69 11.82
N PHE A 48 1.74 -5.74 12.55
CA PHE A 48 0.84 -4.60 12.70
C PHE A 48 1.48 -3.42 13.45
N LYS A 49 2.37 -3.68 14.43
CA LYS A 49 3.13 -2.60 15.09
C LYS A 49 4.05 -1.87 14.12
N VAL A 50 4.75 -2.60 13.24
CA VAL A 50 5.60 -2.01 12.21
C VAL A 50 4.75 -1.29 11.16
N LEU A 51 3.63 -1.90 10.73
CA LEU A 51 2.69 -1.29 9.79
C LEU A 51 2.18 0.06 10.32
N ASN A 52 1.72 0.12 11.57
CA ASN A 52 1.24 1.36 12.19
C ASN A 52 2.35 2.43 12.28
N LEU A 53 3.62 2.05 12.48
CA LEU A 53 4.75 2.99 12.46
C LEU A 53 4.97 3.57 11.06
N VAL A 54 4.91 2.73 10.03
CA VAL A 54 5.03 3.13 8.63
C VAL A 54 3.85 4.01 8.21
N GLU A 55 2.63 3.66 8.62
CA GLU A 55 1.41 4.48 8.44
C GLU A 55 1.56 5.86 9.06
N ALA A 56 2.05 5.95 10.30
CA ALA A 56 2.29 7.22 10.97
C ALA A 56 3.34 8.07 10.23
N ALA A 57 4.40 7.45 9.70
CA ALA A 57 5.40 8.14 8.89
C ALA A 57 4.81 8.65 7.56
N MET A 58 4.03 7.82 6.87
CA MET A 58 3.32 8.21 5.65
C MET A 58 2.31 9.32 5.92
N ALA A 59 1.51 9.24 6.97
CA ALA A 59 0.54 10.27 7.35
C ALA A 59 1.21 11.62 7.63
N LYS A 60 2.35 11.63 8.36
CA LYS A 60 3.17 12.83 8.55
C LYS A 60 3.65 13.40 7.22
N ARG A 61 4.12 12.54 6.30
CA ARG A 61 4.60 12.94 4.98
C ARG A 61 3.49 13.52 4.11
N THR A 62 2.33 12.85 4.03
CA THR A 62 1.16 13.33 3.31
C THR A 62 0.69 14.67 3.88
N LYS A 63 0.57 14.79 5.21
CA LYS A 63 0.18 16.06 5.86
C LYS A 63 1.15 17.20 5.52
N ALA A 64 2.46 16.96 5.60
CA ALA A 64 3.48 17.95 5.25
C ALA A 64 3.39 18.37 3.77
N LEU A 65 3.19 17.41 2.85
CA LEU A 65 3.02 17.68 1.42
C LEU A 65 1.72 18.46 1.13
N SER A 66 0.61 18.13 1.79
CA SER A 66 -0.66 18.84 1.63
C SER A 66 -0.57 20.29 2.12
N LEU A 67 0.11 20.54 3.24
CA LEU A 67 0.38 21.89 3.73
C LEU A 67 1.14 22.74 2.69
N THR A 68 2.15 22.16 2.03
CA THR A 68 2.88 22.86 0.95
C THR A 68 2.08 23.05 -0.33
N ALA A 69 1.03 22.25 -0.55
CA ALA A 69 0.17 22.37 -1.73
C ALA A 69 -0.92 23.45 -1.56
N VAL A 70 -1.35 23.73 -0.33
CA VAL A 70 -2.36 24.75 0.00
C VAL A 70 -1.77 26.17 0.03
N THR A 71 -0.45 26.32 0.24
CA THR A 71 0.25 27.62 0.28
C THR A 71 0.64 28.15 -1.12
N HIS A 72 0.11 27.60 -2.21
CA HIS A 72 0.36 28.16 -3.54
C HIS A 72 -0.55 29.37 -3.76
N ASP A 73 0.01 30.59 -3.73
CA ASP A 73 -0.68 31.80 -4.15
C ASP A 73 -1.29 31.59 -5.54
N GLY A 74 -2.59 31.89 -5.67
CA GLY A 74 -3.49 31.50 -6.77
C GLY A 74 -3.23 32.11 -8.15
N GLY A 75 -1.96 32.35 -8.51
CA GLY A 75 -1.57 32.96 -9.78
C GLY A 75 -0.53 32.12 -10.50
N THR A 76 -0.93 31.02 -11.14
CA THR A 76 -0.45 30.63 -12.48
C THR A 76 -1.10 29.31 -12.88
N ALA A 77 -1.99 29.39 -13.86
CA ALA A 77 -2.46 28.25 -14.63
C ALA A 77 -1.29 27.66 -15.45
N VAL A 78 -0.36 26.95 -14.81
CA VAL A 78 0.66 26.18 -15.54
C VAL A 78 0.05 24.84 -15.94
N ARG A 79 -0.66 24.90 -17.07
CA ARG A 79 -0.46 24.01 -18.20
C ARG A 79 -0.50 22.50 -17.85
N ALA A 80 -1.74 22.01 -17.84
CA ALA A 80 -2.10 20.63 -18.12
C ALA A 80 -1.50 20.14 -19.46
N LYS A 81 -0.20 19.81 -19.51
CA LYS A 81 0.39 19.08 -20.65
C LYS A 81 1.72 18.38 -20.37
N VAL A 82 2.00 18.05 -19.12
CA VAL A 82 3.02 17.05 -18.77
C VAL A 82 2.35 16.00 -17.88
N ALA A 83 1.41 15.28 -18.48
CA ALA A 83 1.14 13.89 -18.11
C ALA A 83 2.33 13.08 -18.66
N THR A 84 3.51 13.18 -18.05
CA THR A 84 3.94 12.33 -16.93
C THR A 84 3.70 10.87 -17.30
N THR A 85 4.57 10.31 -18.15
CA THR A 85 4.71 8.86 -18.45
C THR A 85 4.73 8.00 -17.16
N THR A 86 5.12 8.60 -16.04
CA THR A 86 5.12 8.01 -14.70
C THR A 86 3.71 7.69 -14.18
N HIS A 87 2.68 8.45 -14.54
CA HIS A 87 1.30 8.22 -14.10
C HIS A 87 0.66 6.97 -14.72
N PRO A 88 0.67 6.76 -16.06
CA PRO A 88 0.14 5.54 -16.64
C PRO A 88 0.95 4.32 -16.24
N ALA A 89 2.28 4.38 -16.18
CA ALA A 89 3.11 3.26 -15.72
C ALA A 89 2.80 2.87 -14.26
N TYR A 90 2.57 3.87 -13.41
CA TYR A 90 2.15 3.66 -12.03
C TYR A 90 0.75 3.05 -11.94
N ILE A 91 -0.26 3.65 -12.59
CA ILE A 91 -1.65 3.14 -12.65
C ILE A 91 -1.68 1.70 -13.18
N SER A 92 -0.85 1.38 -14.17
CA SER A 92 -0.69 0.01 -14.70
C SER A 92 -0.17 -0.95 -13.64
N SER A 93 0.86 -0.54 -12.88
CA SER A 93 1.42 -1.33 -11.78
C SER A 93 0.43 -1.52 -10.62
N GLU A 94 -0.49 -0.58 -10.43
CA GLU A 94 -1.54 -0.65 -9.42
C GLU A 94 -2.67 -1.58 -9.79
N ALA A 95 -3.15 -1.49 -11.03
CA ALA A 95 -4.18 -2.41 -11.54
C ALA A 95 -3.72 -3.87 -11.40
N VAL A 96 -2.43 -4.12 -11.62
CA VAL A 96 -1.82 -5.44 -11.38
C VAL A 96 -1.88 -5.83 -9.90
N LYS A 97 -1.48 -4.95 -8.96
CA LYS A 97 -1.48 -5.26 -7.52
C LYS A 97 -2.89 -5.47 -6.95
N VAL A 98 -3.84 -4.60 -7.31
CA VAL A 98 -5.23 -4.63 -6.81
C VAL A 98 -5.94 -5.92 -7.19
N LEU A 99 -5.64 -6.49 -8.36
CA LEU A 99 -6.24 -7.73 -8.82
C LEU A 99 -5.39 -8.96 -8.45
N ALA A 100 -4.08 -8.91 -8.71
CA ALA A 100 -3.23 -10.09 -8.55
C ALA A 100 -3.05 -10.51 -7.09
N LEU A 101 -2.94 -9.57 -6.13
CA LEU A 101 -2.68 -9.91 -4.74
C LEU A 101 -3.89 -10.56 -4.05
N PRO A 102 -5.14 -10.05 -4.20
CA PRO A 102 -6.31 -10.73 -3.66
C PRO A 102 -6.58 -12.06 -4.36
N ILE A 103 -6.44 -12.14 -5.69
CA ILE A 103 -6.63 -13.39 -6.44
C ILE A 103 -5.60 -14.43 -5.98
N ALA A 104 -4.32 -14.08 -5.91
CA ALA A 104 -3.28 -14.99 -5.42
C ALA A 104 -3.57 -15.44 -3.98
N GLY A 105 -3.95 -14.54 -3.08
CA GLY A 105 -4.32 -14.91 -1.72
C GLY A 105 -5.53 -15.84 -1.64
N ILE A 106 -6.58 -15.56 -2.42
CA ILE A 106 -7.77 -16.41 -2.53
C ILE A 106 -7.41 -17.78 -3.08
N LEU A 107 -6.63 -17.86 -4.17
CA LEU A 107 -6.19 -19.12 -4.75
C LEU A 107 -5.34 -19.95 -3.79
N ILE A 108 -4.41 -19.31 -3.08
CA ILE A 108 -3.61 -19.99 -2.06
C ILE A 108 -4.52 -20.43 -0.90
N ALA A 109 -5.52 -19.65 -0.49
CA ALA A 109 -6.47 -20.03 0.56
C ALA A 109 -7.38 -21.20 0.14
N LEU A 110 -7.91 -21.16 -1.09
CA LEU A 110 -8.84 -22.16 -1.65
C LEU A 110 -8.15 -23.45 -2.05
N GLY A 111 -6.93 -23.40 -2.59
CA GLY A 111 -6.11 -24.59 -2.88
C GLY A 111 -5.65 -25.35 -1.63
N VAL A 112 -6.03 -24.88 -0.45
CA VAL A 112 -5.82 -25.54 0.85
C VAL A 112 -7.13 -26.07 1.45
N ALA A 113 -8.29 -25.76 0.85
CA ALA A 113 -9.59 -26.32 1.23
C ALA A 113 -10.00 -27.54 0.39
N ALA A 114 -9.16 -27.96 -0.56
CA ALA A 114 -9.31 -29.18 -1.38
C ALA A 114 -8.21 -30.18 -1.01
#